data_AF-A0AAP0NJP5-F1
#
_entry.id   AF-A0AAP0NJP5-F1
#
_cell.length_a   1.000
_cell.length_b   1.000
_cell.length_c   1.000
_cell.angle_alpha   90.00
_cell.angle_beta   90.00
_cell.angle_gamma   90.00
#
_symmetry.space_group_name_H-M   'P 1'
#
loop_
_entity.id
_entity.type
_entity.pdbx_description
1 polymer ?
#
loop_
_entity_poly.entity_id
_entity_poly.type
_entity_poly.pdbx_seq_one_letter_code
_entity_poly.pdbx_strand_id
1 'polypeptide(L)'
;MLIFGQRLAIWLLNDGNAPKKLNEAKRAKVAKCSESMWKLTYYTTAQVWILTIGYHETWFTNRSEYFEGWPNQELKLPLMLYYLCQCGFYIYSIAALLTWETRRKDFFIMMSHHIVTVLLIGFSYITRFEITDGRCPCKYLNCAMVVR
;
A
#
# COMPACT_ATOMS: atom_id res chain seq x y z
N MET A 1 -15.70 -7.12 -5.94
CA MET A 1 -15.14 -8.43 -6.35
C MET A 1 -15.32 -9.53 -5.28
N LEU A 2 -16.36 -9.45 -4.43
CA LEU A 2 -16.75 -10.48 -3.44
C LEU A 2 -18.12 -11.13 -3.78
N ILE A 3 -18.75 -10.71 -4.88
CA ILE A 3 -20.15 -11.02 -5.20
C ILE A 3 -20.26 -12.34 -5.99
N PHE A 4 -19.22 -12.74 -6.73
CA PHE A 4 -19.29 -13.93 -7.59
C PHE A 4 -19.15 -15.26 -6.82
N GLY A 5 -18.40 -15.27 -5.72
CA GLY A 5 -18.19 -16.48 -4.91
C GLY A 5 -19.35 -16.82 -3.96
N GLN A 6 -20.13 -15.82 -3.51
CA GLN A 6 -21.20 -16.04 -2.53
C GLN A 6 -22.38 -16.83 -3.10
N ARG A 7 -22.75 -16.60 -4.37
CA ARG A 7 -23.86 -17.31 -5.02
C ARG A 7 -23.54 -18.78 -5.27
N LEU A 8 -22.30 -19.09 -5.67
CA LEU A 8 -21.84 -20.46 -5.86
C LEU A 8 -21.76 -21.22 -4.52
N ALA A 9 -21.32 -20.52 -3.48
CA ALA A 9 -21.26 -21.07 -2.12
C ALA A 9 -22.66 -21.41 -1.57
N ILE A 10 -23.68 -20.60 -1.83
CA ILE A 10 -25.05 -20.89 -1.37
C ILE A 10 -25.64 -22.10 -2.10
N TRP A 11 -25.37 -22.24 -3.40
CA TRP A 11 -25.82 -23.38 -4.20
C TRP A 11 -25.17 -24.71 -3.78
N LEU A 12 -23.86 -24.70 -3.50
CA LEU A 12 -23.10 -25.90 -3.11
C LEU A 12 -23.39 -26.41 -1.69
N LEU A 13 -24.10 -25.66 -0.85
CA LEU A 13 -24.33 -26.01 0.55
C LEU A 13 -25.77 -26.38 0.89
N ASN A 14 -26.62 -26.53 -0.12
CA ASN A 14 -27.93 -27.11 0.07
C ASN A 14 -27.82 -28.64 0.22
N ASP A 15 -27.22 -29.09 1.33
CA ASP A 15 -27.19 -30.50 1.71
C ASP A 15 -27.96 -30.69 3.02
N GLY A 16 -29.00 -31.52 2.94
CA GLY A 16 -30.19 -31.42 3.77
C GLY A 16 -30.12 -31.98 5.19
N ASN A 17 -28.97 -32.42 5.74
CA ASN A 17 -29.01 -33.02 7.08
C ASN A 17 -27.71 -33.07 7.93
N ALA A 18 -26.69 -32.26 7.64
CA ALA A 18 -25.51 -32.19 8.51
C ALA A 18 -25.73 -31.22 9.70
N PRO A 19 -25.13 -31.44 10.90
CA PRO A 19 -25.32 -30.56 12.05
C PRO A 19 -24.87 -29.13 11.71
N LYS A 20 -25.87 -28.24 11.51
CA LYS A 20 -25.70 -26.88 10.97
C LYS A 20 -24.58 -26.09 11.65
N LYS A 21 -24.43 -26.19 12.98
CA LYS A 21 -23.40 -25.49 13.75
C LYS A 21 -21.96 -25.84 13.37
N LEU A 22 -21.65 -27.11 13.05
CA LEU A 22 -20.27 -27.52 12.69
C LEU A 22 -19.89 -27.02 11.30
N ASN A 23 -20.84 -27.05 10.35
CA ASN A 23 -20.65 -26.56 9.00
C ASN A 23 -20.59 -25.02 8.94
N GLU A 24 -21.38 -24.32 9.76
CA GLU A 24 -21.32 -22.86 9.90
C GLU A 24 -19.98 -22.39 10.48
N ALA A 25 -19.49 -23.04 11.54
CA ALA A 25 -18.19 -22.71 12.12
C ALA A 25 -17.03 -22.98 11.14
N LYS A 26 -17.08 -24.08 10.38
CA LYS A 26 -16.14 -24.37 9.29
C LYS A 26 -16.21 -23.30 8.20
N ARG A 27 -17.40 -22.90 7.77
CA ARG A 27 -17.59 -21.83 6.78
C ARG A 27 -17.08 -20.48 7.24
N ALA A 28 -17.35 -20.10 8.48
CA ALA A 28 -16.85 -18.85 9.05
C ALA A 28 -15.31 -18.82 9.09
N LYS A 29 -14.66 -19.95 9.39
CA LYS A 29 -13.20 -20.08 9.32
C LYS A 29 -12.67 -19.95 7.89
N VAL A 30 -13.29 -20.63 6.92
CA VAL A 30 -12.91 -20.52 5.50
C VAL A 30 -13.10 -19.09 4.98
N ALA A 31 -14.20 -18.43 5.33
CA ALA A 31 -14.45 -17.04 4.95
C ALA A 31 -13.37 -16.09 5.50
N LYS A 32 -12.99 -16.24 6.78
CA LYS A 32 -11.90 -15.45 7.38
C LYS A 32 -10.54 -15.74 6.72
N CYS A 33 -10.24 -17.01 6.43
CA CYS A 33 -9.03 -17.39 5.72
C CYS A 33 -8.99 -16.78 4.32
N SER A 34 -10.10 -16.83 3.59
CA SER A 34 -10.25 -16.20 2.27
C SER A 34 -10.08 -14.69 2.34
N GLU A 35 -10.61 -14.04 3.37
CA GLU A 35 -10.43 -12.61 3.59
C GLU A 35 -8.95 -12.26 3.85
N SER A 36 -8.27 -13.05 4.68
CA SER A 36 -6.83 -12.88 4.94
C SER A 36 -5.98 -13.14 3.69
N MET A 37 -6.29 -14.17 2.89
CA MET A 37 -5.58 -14.47 1.64
C MET A 37 -5.75 -13.35 0.62
N TRP A 38 -6.94 -12.77 0.52
CA TRP A 38 -7.17 -11.63 -0.37
C TRP A 38 -6.34 -10.42 0.04
N LYS A 39 -6.34 -10.07 1.33
CA LYS A 39 -5.49 -8.99 1.87
C LYS A 39 -4.02 -9.26 1.57
N LEU A 40 -3.54 -10.48 1.83
CA LEU A 40 -2.16 -10.87 1.54
C LEU A 40 -1.81 -10.67 0.06
N THR A 41 -2.65 -11.16 -0.85
CA THR A 41 -2.42 -11.06 -2.31
C THR A 41 -2.31 -9.61 -2.77
N TYR A 42 -3.17 -8.74 -2.24
CA TYR A 42 -3.12 -7.31 -2.52
C TYR A 42 -1.79 -6.69 -2.05
N TYR A 43 -1.41 -6.92 -0.78
CA TYR A 43 -0.17 -6.38 -0.22
C TYR A 43 1.08 -6.92 -0.92
N THR A 44 1.13 -8.21 -1.27
CA THR A 44 2.26 -8.78 -2.01
C THR A 44 2.37 -8.20 -3.41
N THR A 45 1.25 -7.95 -4.09
CA THR A 45 1.27 -7.34 -5.43
C THR A 45 1.83 -5.91 -5.37
N ALA A 46 1.38 -5.12 -4.41
CA ALA A 46 1.92 -3.77 -4.17
C ALA A 46 3.42 -3.81 -3.83
N GLN A 47 3.84 -4.77 -3.00
CA GLN A 47 5.24 -4.94 -2.63
C GLN A 47 6.14 -5.36 -3.80
N VAL A 48 5.65 -6.25 -4.68
CA VAL A 48 6.38 -6.64 -5.90
C VAL A 48 6.50 -5.43 -6.84
N TRP A 49 5.45 -4.62 -6.96
CA TRP A 49 5.49 -3.43 -7.81
C TRP A 49 6.60 -2.45 -7.39
N ILE A 50 6.74 -2.13 -6.11
CA ILE A 50 7.84 -1.26 -5.68
C ILE A 50 9.22 -1.90 -5.85
N LEU A 51 9.34 -3.21 -5.62
CA LEU A 51 10.60 -3.90 -5.86
C LEU A 51 10.99 -3.79 -7.33
N THR A 52 10.05 -3.97 -8.26
CA THR A 52 10.34 -3.80 -9.69
C THR A 52 10.79 -2.38 -10.03
N ILE A 53 10.14 -1.34 -9.48
CA ILE A 53 10.56 0.06 -9.66
C ILE A 53 11.96 0.28 -9.07
N GLY A 54 12.22 -0.25 -7.87
CA GLY A 54 13.51 -0.11 -7.19
C GLY A 54 14.66 -0.82 -7.90
N TYR A 55 14.44 -2.01 -8.46
CA TYR A 55 15.48 -2.75 -9.20
C TYR A 55 16.02 -1.99 -10.43
N HIS A 56 15.25 -1.06 -11.00
CA HIS A 56 15.71 -0.20 -12.10
C HIS A 56 16.58 0.96 -11.63
N GLU A 57 16.73 1.16 -10.33
CA GLU A 57 17.52 2.23 -9.74
C GLU A 57 18.88 1.73 -9.26
N THR A 58 19.94 2.47 -9.59
CA THR A 58 21.32 2.10 -9.22
C THR A 58 21.52 2.14 -7.70
N TRP A 59 20.87 3.10 -7.03
CA TRP A 59 20.88 3.22 -5.56
C TRP A 59 20.23 2.04 -4.84
N PHE A 60 19.38 1.24 -5.49
CA PHE A 60 18.78 0.06 -4.86
C PHE A 60 19.80 -1.07 -4.65
N THR A 61 20.78 -1.18 -5.56
CA THR A 61 21.82 -2.22 -5.51
C THR A 61 23.08 -1.74 -4.79
N ASN A 62 23.46 -0.47 -4.97
CA ASN A 62 24.65 0.12 -4.36
C ASN A 62 24.30 1.02 -3.17
N ARG A 63 24.62 0.53 -1.97
CA ARG A 63 24.39 1.28 -0.71
C ARG A 63 25.18 2.59 -0.63
N SER A 64 26.27 2.73 -1.40
CA SER A 64 27.08 3.96 -1.47
C SER A 64 26.34 5.10 -2.16
N GLU A 65 25.40 4.80 -3.05
CA GLU A 65 24.70 5.79 -3.88
C GLU A 65 23.41 6.33 -3.21
N TYR A 66 23.01 5.79 -2.04
CA TYR A 66 21.77 6.21 -1.36
C TYR A 66 21.71 7.70 -1.05
N PHE A 67 22.85 8.27 -0.66
CA PHE A 67 22.97 9.67 -0.25
C PHE A 67 23.68 10.54 -1.29
N GLU A 68 23.98 9.97 -2.46
CA GLU A 68 24.65 10.70 -3.52
C GLU A 68 23.67 11.75 -4.10
N GLY A 69 24.06 13.03 -4.00
CA GLY A 69 23.19 14.15 -4.40
C GLY A 69 22.12 14.55 -3.38
N TRP A 70 22.11 13.99 -2.16
CA TRP A 70 21.30 14.54 -1.06
C TRP A 70 21.79 15.96 -0.73
N PRO A 71 20.89 16.96 -0.59
CA PRO A 71 19.42 16.87 -0.53
C PRO A 71 18.68 16.98 -1.89
N ASN A 72 19.34 17.47 -2.95
CA ASN A 72 18.74 17.76 -4.27
C ASN A 72 18.68 16.53 -5.20
N GLN A 73 18.23 15.38 -4.68
CA GLN A 73 18.16 14.15 -5.45
C GLN A 73 16.95 14.16 -6.38
N GLU A 74 17.16 14.00 -7.69
CA GLU A 74 16.08 13.98 -8.67
C GLU A 74 15.20 12.74 -8.48
N LEU A 75 13.94 12.97 -8.10
CA LEU A 75 12.96 11.89 -7.94
C LEU A 75 12.36 11.57 -9.30
N LYS A 76 12.66 10.39 -9.84
CA LYS A 76 12.04 9.96 -11.09
C LYS A 76 10.52 9.86 -10.92
N LEU A 77 9.78 10.20 -11.98
CA LEU A 77 8.31 10.11 -12.03
C LEU A 77 7.70 8.81 -11.45
N PRO A 78 8.20 7.59 -11.79
CA PRO A 78 7.64 6.35 -11.23
C PRO A 78 7.78 6.28 -9.70
N LEU A 79 8.88 6.79 -9.15
CA LEU A 79 9.12 6.81 -7.71
C LEU A 79 8.24 7.86 -7.01
N MET A 80 8.04 9.01 -7.65
CA MET A 80 7.10 10.04 -7.18
C MET A 80 5.66 9.52 -7.10
N LEU A 81 5.19 8.86 -8.17
CA LEU A 81 3.86 8.26 -8.21
C LEU A 81 3.70 7.18 -7.14
N TYR A 82 4.72 6.36 -6.93
CA TYR A 82 4.71 5.37 -5.86
C TYR A 82 4.63 6.03 -4.47
N TYR A 83 5.42 7.07 -4.21
CA TYR A 83 5.38 7.82 -2.95
C TYR A 83 3.98 8.37 -2.64
N LEU A 84 3.34 8.98 -3.64
CA LEU A 84 1.97 9.52 -3.51
C LEU A 84 0.94 8.40 -3.31
N CYS A 85 1.06 7.31 -4.07
CA CYS A 85 0.18 6.15 -3.96
C CYS A 85 0.29 5.51 -2.56
N GLN A 86 1.51 5.35 -2.06
CA GLN A 86 1.77 4.78 -0.74
C GLN A 86 1.24 5.67 0.39
N CYS A 87 1.44 6.98 0.28
CA CYS A 87 0.88 7.96 1.21
C CYS A 87 -0.66 7.88 1.25
N GLY A 88 -1.30 7.92 0.07
CA GLY A 88 -2.74 7.79 -0.05
C GLY A 88 -3.27 6.46 0.50
N PHE A 89 -2.56 5.37 0.25
CA PHE A 89 -2.91 4.04 0.76
C PHE A 89 -2.86 3.97 2.29
N TYR A 90 -1.81 4.53 2.92
CA TYR A 90 -1.71 4.53 4.39
C TYR A 90 -2.77 5.44 5.03
N ILE A 91 -3.06 6.60 4.46
CA ILE A 91 -4.15 7.48 4.92
C ILE A 91 -5.51 6.78 4.79
N TYR A 92 -5.77 6.15 3.65
CA TYR A 92 -6.98 5.36 3.44
C TYR A 92 -7.09 4.20 4.45
N SER A 93 -5.97 3.51 4.71
CA SER A 93 -5.92 2.41 5.67
C SER A 93 -6.18 2.88 7.10
N ILE A 94 -5.72 4.08 7.49
CA ILE A 94 -6.09 4.71 8.77
C ILE A 94 -7.61 4.92 8.82
N ALA A 95 -8.21 5.53 7.79
CA ALA A 95 -9.65 5.76 7.74
C ALA A 95 -10.46 4.45 7.77
N ALA A 96 -10.00 3.42 7.05
CA ALA A 96 -10.62 2.09 7.04
C ALA A 96 -10.51 1.40 8.41
N LEU A 97 -9.35 1.51 9.08
CA LEU A 97 -9.15 1.00 10.45
C LEU A 97 -10.10 1.68 11.44
N LEU A 98 -10.29 3.00 11.31
CA LEU A 98 -11.19 3.77 12.18
C LEU A 98 -12.68 3.46 11.96
N THR A 99 -13.10 3.19 10.73
CA THR A 99 -14.53 3.10 10.37
C THR A 99 -15.07 1.68 10.25
N TRP A 100 -14.25 0.73 9.81
CA TRP A 100 -14.71 -0.60 9.39
C TRP A 100 -14.13 -1.74 10.24
N GLU A 101 -13.00 -1.53 10.90
CA GLU A 101 -12.31 -2.59 11.63
C GLU A 101 -12.77 -2.69 13.09
N THR A 102 -13.07 -3.92 13.53
CA THR A 102 -13.41 -4.20 14.92
C THR A 102 -12.16 -4.01 15.79
N ARG A 103 -12.26 -3.16 16.81
CA ARG A 103 -11.15 -2.79 17.70
C ARG A 103 -10.61 -4.00 18.47
N ARG A 104 -9.59 -4.64 17.89
CA ARG A 104 -8.87 -5.78 18.46
C ARG A 104 -7.65 -5.27 19.24
N LYS A 105 -7.02 -6.10 20.09
CA LYS A 105 -5.92 -5.69 20.99
C LYS A 105 -4.66 -5.19 20.25
N ASP A 106 -4.47 -5.63 19.02
CA ASP A 106 -3.43 -5.24 18.06
C ASP A 106 -3.73 -3.93 17.30
N PHE A 107 -4.92 -3.35 17.46
CA PHE A 107 -5.36 -2.15 16.77
C PHE A 107 -4.42 -0.96 16.96
N PHE A 108 -3.99 -0.70 18.20
CA PHE A 108 -3.15 0.46 18.50
C PHE A 108 -1.74 0.36 17.89
N ILE A 109 -1.20 -0.85 17.83
CA ILE A 109 0.13 -1.11 17.24
C ILE A 109 0.07 -0.90 15.74
N MET A 110 -0.97 -1.42 15.08
CA MET A 110 -1.16 -1.21 13.65
C MET A 110 -1.44 0.26 13.34
N MET A 111 -2.27 0.93 14.14
CA MET A 111 -2.57 2.36 13.96
C MET A 111 -1.32 3.24 14.12
N SER A 112 -0.51 3.02 15.16
CA SER A 112 0.71 3.79 15.37
C SER A 112 1.71 3.57 14.22
N HIS A 113 1.82 2.35 13.71
CA HIS A 113 2.64 2.04 12.55
C HIS A 113 2.22 2.83 11.30
N HIS A 114 0.91 2.92 11.02
CA HIS A 114 0.40 3.68 9.87
C HIS A 114 0.69 5.17 10.02
N ILE A 115 0.46 5.73 11.22
CA ILE A 115 0.74 7.15 11.51
C ILE A 115 2.23 7.46 11.32
N VAL A 116 3.12 6.65 11.93
CA VAL A 116 4.57 6.83 11.81
C VAL A 116 5.02 6.74 10.35
N THR A 117 4.47 5.81 9.58
CA THR A 117 4.85 5.66 8.17
C THR A 117 4.39 6.86 7.32
N VAL A 118 3.17 7.38 7.53
CA VAL A 118 2.70 8.61 6.86
C VAL A 118 3.58 9.80 7.23
N LEU A 119 3.95 9.93 8.51
CA LEU A 119 4.83 11.01 8.98
C LEU A 119 6.23 10.89 8.36
N LEU A 120 6.81 9.70 8.28
CA LEU A 120 8.12 9.47 7.67
C LEU A 120 8.11 9.79 6.16
N ILE A 121 7.07 9.37 5.45
CA ILE A 121 6.89 9.67 4.01
C ILE A 121 6.71 11.18 3.82
N GLY A 122 5.87 11.82 4.63
CA GLY A 122 5.62 13.27 4.57
C GLY A 122 6.87 14.09 4.90
N PHE A 123 7.59 13.73 5.96
CA PHE A 123 8.84 14.39 6.34
C PHE A 123 9.92 14.22 5.25
N SER A 124 10.04 13.03 4.66
CA SER A 124 10.96 12.81 3.54
C SER A 124 10.59 13.64 2.30
N TYR A 125 9.31 13.91 2.07
CA TYR A 125 8.86 14.75 0.97
C TYR A 125 9.13 16.24 1.28
N ILE A 126 8.71 16.72 2.45
CA ILE A 126 8.89 18.11 2.89
C ILE A 126 10.37 18.48 2.95
N THR A 127 11.22 17.69 3.58
CA THR A 127 12.67 17.98 3.68
C THR A 127 13.35 18.05 2.31
N ARG A 128 12.87 17.31 1.30
CA ARG A 128 13.37 17.48 -0.07
C ARG A 128 12.84 18.74 -0.73
N PHE A 129 11.54 19.02 -0.60
CA PHE A 129 10.90 20.21 -1.19
C PHE A 129 11.40 21.53 -0.57
N GLU A 130 11.46 21.62 0.77
CA GLU A 130 11.95 22.79 1.51
C GLU A 130 13.42 23.11 1.21
N ILE A 131 14.26 22.10 0.98
CA ILE A 131 15.65 22.34 0.58
C ILE A 131 15.75 22.79 -0.88
N THR A 132 14.84 22.32 -1.75
CA THR A 132 14.73 22.83 -3.13
C THR A 132 14.02 24.19 -3.24
N ASP A 133 13.30 24.67 -2.21
CA ASP A 133 12.51 25.91 -2.26
C ASP A 133 13.35 27.21 -2.17
N GLY A 134 14.66 27.10 -2.38
CA GLY A 134 15.50 28.20 -2.85
C GLY A 134 15.51 28.36 -4.38
N ARG A 135 14.86 27.47 -5.15
CA ARG A 135 14.79 27.54 -6.62
C ARG A 135 13.41 27.12 -7.14
N CYS A 136 12.73 28.10 -7.75
CA CYS A 136 11.40 28.03 -8.35
C CYS A 136 11.07 26.72 -9.12
N PRO A 137 9.79 26.28 -9.11
CA PRO A 137 9.30 25.07 -9.78
C PRO A 137 9.22 25.14 -11.31
N CYS A 138 9.94 26.06 -11.97
CA CYS A 138 9.85 26.30 -13.41
C CYS A 138 10.61 25.30 -14.31
N LYS A 139 11.29 24.28 -13.76
CA LYS A 139 12.04 23.31 -14.58
C LYS A 139 11.24 22.11 -15.08
N TYR A 140 10.15 21.73 -14.41
CA TYR A 140 9.36 20.57 -14.81
C TYR A 140 8.42 20.83 -15.99
N LEU A 141 8.07 22.10 -16.28
CA LEU A 141 7.22 22.43 -17.42
C LEU A 141 7.97 22.56 -18.75
N ASN A 142 9.30 22.72 -18.74
CA ASN A 142 10.11 22.87 -19.95
C ASN A 142 10.72 21.56 -20.48
N CYS A 143 10.80 20.49 -19.70
CA CYS A 143 11.34 19.20 -20.19
C CYS A 143 10.31 18.32 -20.92
N ALA A 144 9.00 18.58 -20.76
CA ALA A 144 7.98 17.88 -21.54
C ALA A 144 7.93 18.34 -23.02
N MET A 145 8.71 19.37 -23.40
CA MET A 145 8.82 19.87 -24.77
C MET A 145 10.15 19.51 -25.44
N VAL A 146 10.94 18.60 -24.86
CA VAL A 146 12.16 18.04 -25.49
C VAL A 146 12.07 16.52 -25.50
N VAL A 147 10.97 16.01 -26.04
CA VAL A 147 10.91 14.69 -26.68
C VAL A 147 10.61 14.95 -28.15
N ARG A 148 11.63 15.35 -28.89
CA ARG A 148 11.84 15.12 -30.33
C ARG A 148 13.33 15.11 -30.61
#